data_AF-A0A4Y2WB16-F1
#
_entry.id   AF-A0A4Y2WB16-F1
#
_cell.length_a   1.000
_cell.length_b   1.000
_cell.length_c   1.000
_cell.angle_alpha   90.00
_cell.angle_beta   90.00
_cell.angle_gamma   90.00
#
_symmetry.space_group_name_H-M   'P 1'
#
loop_
_entity.id
_entity.type
_entity.pdbx_description
1 polymer ?
#
loop_
_entity_poly.entity_id
_entity_poly.type
_entity_poly.pdbx_seq_one_letter_code
_entity_poly.pdbx_strand_id
1 'polypeptide(L)'
;MPKRQDLSVKDKFEILQNYDKLLKCSQREAAIKLGISQTALFHILKQRQTISDEVKKNGNLSRKRKSEGKLEEIATTLLRFKNVRERKIPISRAILFQKAQDFAICLEILTLSNRWMVN
;
A
#
# COMPACT_ATOMS: atom_id res chain seq x y z
N MET A 1 -9.18 -14.32 -22.21
CA MET A 1 -8.09 -13.64 -21.46
C MET A 1 -8.29 -13.94 -19.98
N PRO A 2 -7.31 -14.53 -19.28
CA PRO A 2 -7.42 -14.72 -17.83
C PRO A 2 -7.60 -13.35 -17.16
N LYS A 3 -8.53 -13.26 -16.20
CA LYS A 3 -8.80 -12.03 -15.47
C LYS A 3 -7.55 -11.65 -14.67
N ARG A 4 -7.10 -10.39 -14.77
CA ARG A 4 -5.93 -9.90 -14.01
C ARG A 4 -6.21 -10.08 -12.51
N GLN A 5 -5.36 -10.85 -11.83
CA GLN A 5 -5.46 -11.05 -10.39
C GLN A 5 -4.56 -10.03 -9.69
N ASP A 6 -5.16 -9.07 -9.02
CA ASP A 6 -4.43 -8.09 -8.21
C ASP A 6 -3.97 -8.76 -6.90
N LEU A 7 -2.65 -8.91 -6.75
CA LEU A 7 -1.98 -9.45 -5.56
C LEU A 7 -1.78 -8.35 -4.50
N SER A 8 -2.00 -8.69 -3.23
CA SER A 8 -1.71 -7.79 -2.11
C SER A 8 -0.20 -7.66 -1.86
N VAL A 9 0.21 -6.65 -1.09
CA VAL A 9 1.61 -6.51 -0.65
C VAL A 9 2.06 -7.75 0.11
N LYS A 10 1.18 -8.32 0.96
CA LYS A 10 1.43 -9.57 1.68
C LYS A 10 1.70 -10.73 0.72
N ASP A 11 0.83 -10.94 -0.27
CA ASP A 11 0.96 -12.06 -1.22
C ASP A 11 2.26 -11.93 -2.03
N LYS A 12 2.59 -10.72 -2.47
CA LYS A 12 3.85 -10.45 -3.20
C LYS A 12 5.07 -10.74 -2.32
N PHE A 13 5.02 -10.39 -1.04
CA PHE A 13 6.11 -10.67 -0.11
C PHE A 13 6.26 -12.17 0.18
N GLU A 14 5.15 -12.90 0.34
CA GLU A 14 5.16 -14.34 0.49
C GLU A 14 5.73 -15.05 -0.75
N ILE A 15 5.38 -14.59 -1.95
CA ILE A 15 5.97 -15.07 -3.21
C ILE A 15 7.48 -14.87 -3.21
N LEU A 16 8.00 -13.72 -2.74
CA LEU A 16 9.43 -13.48 -2.63
C LEU A 16 10.11 -14.44 -1.65
N GLN A 17 9.52 -14.64 -0.47
CA GLN A 17 10.05 -15.59 0.51
C GLN A 17 10.05 -17.03 0.00
N ASN A 18 9.00 -17.43 -0.70
CA ASN A 18 8.90 -18.76 -1.27
C ASN A 18 9.87 -18.92 -2.45
N TYR A 19 10.08 -17.87 -3.24
CA TYR A 19 11.10 -17.84 -4.29
C TYR A 19 12.51 -18.02 -3.73
N ASP A 20 12.83 -17.38 -2.61
CA ASP A 20 14.15 -17.50 -1.96
C ASP A 20 14.42 -18.89 -1.39
N LYS A 21 13.37 -19.64 -1.03
CA LYS A 21 13.46 -21.03 -0.56
C LYS A 21 13.64 -22.03 -1.71
N LEU A 22 13.39 -21.62 -2.96
CA LEU A 22 13.59 -22.51 -4.10
C LEU A 22 15.09 -22.68 -4.37
N LEU A 23 15.49 -23.92 -4.63
CA LEU A 23 16.81 -24.22 -5.22
C LEU A 23 16.97 -23.49 -6.56
N LYS A 24 18.21 -23.25 -6.99
CA LYS A 24 18.51 -22.62 -8.29
C LYS A 24 17.72 -23.32 -9.40
N CYS A 25 16.69 -22.66 -9.89
CA CYS A 25 15.80 -23.11 -10.94
C CYS A 25 15.54 -21.96 -11.92
N SER A 26 15.09 -22.30 -13.12
CA SER A 26 14.78 -21.27 -14.10
C SER A 26 13.57 -20.44 -13.64
N GLN A 27 13.49 -19.17 -14.05
CA GLN A 27 12.37 -18.30 -13.66
C GLN A 27 11.02 -18.88 -14.09
N ARG A 28 10.98 -19.62 -15.20
CA ARG A 28 9.79 -20.31 -15.69
C ARG A 28 9.38 -21.46 -14.76
N GLU A 29 10.33 -22.28 -14.33
CA GLU A 29 10.07 -23.34 -13.35
C GLU A 29 9.62 -22.78 -12.00
N ALA A 30 10.28 -21.71 -11.53
CA ALA A 30 9.88 -21.03 -10.30
C ALA A 30 8.44 -20.50 -10.40
N ALA A 31 8.07 -19.88 -11.53
CA ALA A 31 6.72 -19.37 -11.74
C ALA A 31 5.66 -20.49 -11.69
N ILE A 32 5.95 -21.65 -12.31
CA ILE A 32 5.07 -22.83 -12.26
C ILE A 32 4.93 -23.33 -10.81
N LYS A 33 6.04 -23.47 -10.08
CA LYS A 33 6.03 -23.91 -8.66
C LYS A 33 5.27 -22.94 -7.75
N LEU A 34 5.33 -21.66 -8.04
CA LEU A 34 4.67 -20.60 -7.29
C LEU A 34 3.23 -20.32 -7.75
N GLY A 35 2.75 -21.01 -8.80
CA GLY A 35 1.38 -20.86 -9.31
C GLY A 35 1.07 -19.50 -9.93
N ILE A 36 2.08 -18.77 -10.42
CA ILE A 36 1.93 -17.43 -11.01
C ILE A 36 2.47 -17.39 -12.44
N SER A 37 2.07 -16.37 -13.21
CA SER A 37 2.65 -16.17 -14.53
C SER A 37 4.12 -15.76 -14.43
N GLN A 38 4.93 -16.16 -15.41
CA GLN A 38 6.34 -15.78 -15.50
C GLN A 38 6.52 -14.26 -15.52
N THR A 39 5.63 -13.54 -16.23
CA THR A 39 5.63 -12.07 -16.29
C THR A 39 5.33 -11.45 -14.93
N ALA A 40 4.37 -11.99 -14.17
CA ALA A 40 4.07 -11.52 -12.82
C ALA A 40 5.26 -11.72 -11.89
N LEU A 41 5.90 -12.90 -11.93
CA LEU A 41 7.11 -13.17 -11.14
C LEU A 41 8.24 -12.18 -11.48
N PHE A 42 8.47 -11.91 -12.77
CA PHE A 42 9.47 -10.92 -13.20
C PHE A 42 9.21 -9.53 -12.61
N HIS A 43 7.96 -9.05 -12.67
CA HIS A 43 7.60 -7.75 -12.10
C HIS A 43 7.73 -7.71 -10.57
N ILE A 44 7.35 -8.78 -9.87
CA ILE A 44 7.48 -8.90 -8.41
C ILE A 44 8.96 -8.86 -8.01
N LEU A 45 9.82 -9.61 -8.71
CA LEU A 45 11.27 -9.60 -8.46
C LEU A 45 11.90 -8.22 -8.74
N LYS A 46 11.46 -7.53 -9.80
CA LYS A 46 11.91 -6.16 -10.09
C LYS A 46 11.54 -5.17 -8.98
N GLN A 47 10.38 -5.35 -8.34
CA GLN A 47 9.87 -4.48 -7.27
C GLN A 47 10.24 -4.95 -5.85
N ARG A 48 11.17 -5.90 -5.73
CA ARG A 48 11.52 -6.55 -4.46
C ARG A 48 11.85 -5.58 -3.33
N GLN A 49 12.69 -4.59 -3.61
CA GLN A 49 13.11 -3.62 -2.59
C GLN A 49 11.91 -2.79 -2.10
N THR A 50 11.09 -2.30 -3.03
CA THR A 50 9.87 -1.55 -2.73
C THR A 50 8.90 -2.34 -1.86
N ILE A 51 8.67 -3.62 -2.18
CA ILE A 51 7.79 -4.50 -1.41
C ILE A 51 8.35 -4.71 0.02
N SER A 52 9.66 -4.95 0.14
CA SER A 52 10.32 -5.13 1.44
C SER A 52 10.22 -3.88 2.32
N ASP A 53 10.45 -2.70 1.73
CA ASP A 53 10.34 -1.43 2.43
C ASP A 53 8.89 -1.11 2.85
N GLU A 54 7.90 -1.47 2.02
CA GLU A 54 6.48 -1.34 2.38
C GLU A 54 6.08 -2.23 3.55
N VAL A 55 6.59 -3.46 3.60
CA VAL A 55 6.36 -4.39 4.72
C VAL A 55 6.99 -3.83 6.00
N LYS A 56 8.23 -3.31 5.93
CA LYS A 56 8.92 -2.70 7.07
C LYS A 56 8.22 -1.45 7.60
N LYS A 57 7.62 -0.65 6.73
CA LYS A 57 6.82 0.54 7.12
C LYS A 57 5.53 0.19 7.88
N ASN A 58 5.22 -1.10 8.06
CA ASN A 58 4.03 -1.62 8.73
C ASN A 58 2.73 -0.97 8.21
N GLY A 59 2.70 -0.69 6.90
CA GLY A 59 1.51 -0.17 6.24
C GLY A 59 0.42 -1.23 6.13
N ASN A 60 -0.70 -0.87 5.49
CA ASN A 60 -1.76 -1.84 5.22
C ASN A 60 -1.29 -2.92 4.23
N LEU A 61 -0.89 -4.10 4.74
CA LEU A 61 -0.39 -5.22 3.93
C LEU A 61 -1.45 -5.88 3.04
N SER A 62 -2.74 -5.70 3.36
CA SER A 62 -3.86 -6.19 2.53
C SER A 62 -4.10 -5.33 1.28
N ARG A 63 -3.47 -4.16 1.21
CA ARG A 63 -3.57 -3.25 0.08
C ARG A 63 -3.00 -3.90 -1.18
N LYS A 64 -3.69 -3.74 -2.31
CA LYS A 64 -3.29 -4.28 -3.62
C LYS A 64 -2.58 -3.25 -4.52
N ARG A 65 -2.87 -1.96 -4.34
CA ARG A 65 -2.32 -0.86 -5.15
C ARG A 65 -1.77 0.23 -4.25
N LYS A 66 -0.60 0.76 -4.59
CA LYS A 66 -0.08 1.97 -3.97
C LYS A 66 -0.78 3.18 -4.60
N SER A 67 -1.30 4.08 -3.76
CA SER A 67 -1.81 5.36 -4.22
C SER A 67 -0.66 6.34 -4.09
N GLU A 68 -0.01 6.67 -5.20
CA GLU A 68 1.04 7.69 -5.23
C GLU A 68 0.40 9.03 -5.62
N GLY A 69 0.63 10.07 -4.82
CA GLY A 69 0.16 11.42 -5.13
C GLY A 69 0.12 12.33 -3.91
N LYS A 70 -0.18 13.62 -4.14
CA LYS A 70 -0.29 14.65 -3.07
C LYS A 70 -1.28 14.28 -1.95
N LEU A 71 -2.27 13.44 -2.26
CA LEU A 71 -3.22 12.91 -1.29
C LEU A 71 -2.61 11.89 -0.31
N GLU A 72 -1.49 11.25 -0.66
CA GLU A 72 -0.76 10.32 0.22
C GLU A 72 -0.08 11.09 1.38
N GLU A 73 0.47 12.28 1.12
CA GLU A 73 1.04 13.15 2.15
C GLU A 73 -0.03 13.64 3.14
N ILE A 74 -1.20 14.03 2.63
CA ILE A 74 -2.35 14.39 3.48
C ILE A 74 -2.85 13.16 4.26
N ALA A 75 -2.97 11.99 3.62
CA ALA A 75 -3.45 10.79 4.29
C ALA A 75 -2.48 10.30 5.37
N THR A 76 -1.16 10.37 5.14
CA THR A 76 -0.14 9.97 6.12
C THR A 76 -0.05 10.93 7.30
N THR A 77 -0.16 12.24 7.07
CA THR A 77 -0.24 13.23 8.15
C THR A 77 -1.51 13.04 8.97
N LEU A 78 -2.66 12.82 8.35
CA LEU A 78 -3.92 12.49 9.05
C LEU A 78 -3.88 11.13 9.77
N LEU A 79 -3.16 10.14 9.25
CA LEU A 79 -2.96 8.86 9.95
C LEU A 79 -2.21 9.05 11.27
N ARG A 80 -1.27 10.00 11.35
CA ARG A 80 -0.62 10.38 12.63
C ARG A 80 -1.63 10.93 13.63
N PHE A 81 -2.69 11.60 13.19
CA PHE A 81 -3.80 12.01 14.06
C PHE A 81 -4.65 10.81 14.53
N LYS A 82 -4.78 9.73 13.74
CA LYS A 82 -5.42 8.50 14.23
C LYS A 82 -4.64 7.86 15.38
N ASN A 83 -3.31 8.00 15.44
CA ASN A 83 -2.49 7.51 16.56
C ASN A 83 -2.74 8.29 17.86
N VAL A 84 -3.40 9.46 17.83
CA VAL A 84 -3.88 10.17 19.03
C VAL A 84 -5.02 9.41 19.73
N ARG A 85 -5.63 8.40 19.08
CA ARG A 85 -6.59 7.49 19.71
C ARG A 85 -6.01 6.68 20.85
N GLU A 86 -4.68 6.51 20.93
CA GLU A 86 -4.02 5.92 22.10
C GLU A 86 -4.27 6.75 23.38
N ARG A 87 -4.54 8.05 23.24
CA ARG A 87 -4.90 8.94 24.35
C ARG A 87 -6.39 8.89 24.71
N LYS A 88 -7.19 8.00 24.12
CA LYS A 88 -8.64 7.85 24.30
C LYS A 88 -9.47 9.13 24.10
N ILE A 89 -8.93 10.14 23.41
CA ILE A 89 -9.67 11.38 23.11
C ILE A 89 -10.47 11.17 21.82
N PRO A 90 -11.81 11.16 21.86
CA PRO A 90 -12.62 11.06 20.66
C PRO A 90 -12.49 12.35 19.85
N ILE A 91 -11.80 12.29 18.71
CA ILE A 91 -11.74 13.40 17.76
C ILE A 91 -13.01 13.36 16.90
N SER A 92 -13.77 14.46 16.90
CA SER A 92 -14.94 14.59 16.04
C SER A 92 -14.52 14.61 14.57
N ARG A 93 -15.34 14.01 13.69
CA ARG A 93 -15.07 14.02 12.24
C ARG A 93 -14.97 15.44 11.68
N ALA A 94 -15.74 16.38 12.21
CA ALA A 94 -15.71 17.79 11.81
C ALA A 94 -14.33 18.44 12.07
N ILE A 95 -13.72 18.18 13.24
CA ILE A 95 -12.38 18.70 13.57
C ILE A 95 -11.32 18.08 12.66
N LEU A 96 -11.39 16.77 12.42
CA LEU A 96 -10.46 16.08 11.54
C LEU A 96 -10.54 16.63 10.10
N PHE A 97 -11.74 16.93 9.62
CA PHE A 97 -11.97 17.50 8.31
C PHE A 97 -11.44 18.93 8.21
N GLN A 98 -11.74 19.78 9.19
CA GLN A 98 -11.23 21.14 9.21
C GLN A 98 -9.70 21.15 9.11
N LYS A 99 -9.04 20.30 9.91
CA LYS A 99 -7.58 20.18 9.84
C LYS A 99 -7.08 19.66 8.50
N ALA A 100 -7.76 18.67 7.90
CA ALA A 100 -7.40 18.19 6.57
C ALA A 100 -7.53 19.28 5.49
N GLN A 101 -8.57 20.11 5.56
CA GLN A 101 -8.75 21.24 4.65
C GLN A 101 -7.66 22.29 4.85
N ASP A 102 -7.38 22.67 6.10
CA ASP A 102 -6.29 23.59 6.43
C ASP A 102 -4.97 23.10 5.82
N PHE A 103 -4.66 21.80 5.95
CA PHE A 103 -3.47 21.19 5.34
C PHE A 103 -3.48 21.20 3.81
N ALA A 104 -4.62 20.91 3.17
CA ALA A 104 -4.71 20.95 1.71
C ALA A 104 -4.55 22.37 1.15
N ILE A 105 -5.05 23.38 1.87
CA ILE A 105 -4.84 24.79 1.53
C ILE A 105 -3.35 25.14 1.63
N CYS A 106 -2.67 24.74 2.71
CA CYS A 106 -1.22 24.95 2.86
C CYS A 106 -0.37 24.25 1.79
N LEU A 107 -0.88 23.16 1.20
CA LEU A 107 -0.21 22.39 0.15
C LEU A 107 -0.65 22.77 -1.28
N GLU A 108 -1.44 23.84 -1.43
CA GLU A 108 -1.97 24.34 -2.72
C GLU A 108 -2.77 23.29 -3.52
N ILE A 109 -3.44 22.35 -2.84
CA ILE A 109 -4.30 21.35 -3.49
C ILE A 109 -5.72 21.90 -3.53
N LEU A 110 -6.15 22.30 -4.73
CA LEU A 110 -7.48 22.84 -5.00
C LEU A 110 -8.56 21.80 -4.67
N THR A 111 -9.17 21.96 -3.50
CA THR A 111 -10.41 21.36 -3.01
C THR A 111 -10.39 19.86 -2.70
N LEU A 112 -10.59 19.54 -1.42
CA LEU A 112 -10.81 18.19 -0.92
C LEU A 112 -12.33 17.89 -0.89
N SER A 113 -12.82 17.05 -1.81
CA SER A 113 -14.21 16.55 -1.80
C SER A 113 -14.41 15.48 -0.71
N ASN A 114 -15.57 15.40 -0.05
CA ASN A 114 -15.84 14.43 1.05
C ASN A 114 -15.62 12.94 0.69
N ARG A 115 -15.49 12.60 -0.58
CA ARG A 115 -15.37 11.22 -1.09
C ARG A 115 -14.13 10.46 -0.57
N TRP A 116 -13.03 11.13 -0.21
CA TRP A 116 -11.79 10.45 0.21
C TRP A 116 -11.73 10.06 1.71
N MET A 117 -12.67 10.53 2.54
CA MET A 117 -12.70 10.22 3.99
C MET A 117 -13.63 9.05 4.38
N VAL A 118 -14.33 8.44 3.42
CA VAL A 118 -15.42 7.47 3.69
C VAL A 118 -14.97 6.00 3.67
N ASN A 119 -13.67 5.71 3.49
CA ASN A 119 -13.13 4.34 3.56
C ASN A 119 -12.31 4.09 4.83
#